data_AF-A0A7G9QML9-F1
#
_entry.id   AF-A0A7G9QML9-F1
#
_cell.length_a   1.000
_cell.length_b   1.000
_cell.length_c   1.000
_cell.angle_alpha   90.00
_cell.angle_beta   90.00
_cell.angle_gamma   90.00
#
_symmetry.space_group_name_H-M   'P 1'
#
loop_
_entity.id
_entity.type
_entity.pdbx_description
1 polymer ?
#
loop_
_entity_poly.entity_id
_entity_poly.type
_entity_poly.pdbx_seq_one_letter_code
_entity_poly.pdbx_strand_id
1 'polypeptide(L)'
;MEKRPLSPKLFERFLADQSNAKELEQLFNYFGEADQQELEKLIQKGFEQETELNVAAEDERLAQIHAGLSDKLFAKPEKPILKVLKSGRFMRIAAAILVIVSGTLLLTRFLNSSNGIVPGSAKAVLSLGGKESVSAGRKDTVLYRSKGVTVSTKADGTMVFMAVNADSAEASKLNTLNTPNGGEYRVTLSDGSEVMLNAGSKLSFPTDFRGSERKVYVEGEAFFKVAKNPLKPFIVNVSGNEIKVLGTQFNVSSYPEDEGTQTTLLEGSIRFTNGNGDQVVLKPDQQVISHHGKLDLQNVSAEDFNAWTKGEFLFNDVPLSTVMQKLARWYNVEVDVKSIPQKNLYLKISRKADIDEVLDAIATATDYRLKIKENKIVFKE
;
A
#
# COMPACT_ATOMS: atom_id res chain seq x y z
N MET A 1 33.75 27.24 23.33
CA MET A 1 32.72 28.29 23.17
C MET A 1 31.81 28.19 24.37
N GLU A 2 31.72 29.24 25.19
CA GLU A 2 30.80 29.28 26.33
C GLU A 2 29.36 29.23 25.82
N LYS A 3 28.56 28.28 26.33
CA LYS A 3 27.12 28.19 26.05
C LYS A 3 26.44 29.41 26.66
N ARG A 4 25.81 30.26 25.84
CA ARG A 4 24.95 31.34 26.34
C ARG A 4 23.62 30.71 26.80
N PRO A 5 23.21 30.88 28.06
CA PRO A 5 21.94 30.35 28.53
C PRO A 5 20.76 31.05 27.82
N LEU A 6 19.75 30.28 27.43
CA LEU A 6 18.53 30.80 26.83
C LEU A 6 17.78 31.65 27.84
N SER A 7 17.28 32.83 27.44
CA SER A 7 16.48 33.65 28.35
C SER A 7 15.10 32.99 28.56
N PRO A 8 14.64 32.77 29.81
CA PRO A 8 13.32 32.17 30.09
C PRO A 8 12.15 32.91 29.42
N LYS A 9 12.29 34.24 29.25
CA LYS A 9 11.30 35.09 28.57
C LYS A 9 11.09 34.76 27.08
N LEU A 10 12.09 34.17 26.41
CA LEU A 10 11.99 33.82 24.99
C LEU A 10 11.09 32.59 24.79
N PHE A 11 11.21 31.61 25.69
CA PHE A 11 10.37 30.40 25.67
C PHE A 11 8.93 30.72 26.08
N GLU A 12 8.72 31.58 27.09
CA GLU A 12 7.38 32.04 27.48
C GLU A 12 6.67 32.81 26.36
N ARG A 13 7.40 33.64 25.59
CA ARG A 13 6.83 34.33 24.42
C ARG A 13 6.52 33.41 23.24
N PHE A 14 7.25 32.29 23.11
CA PHE A 14 6.93 31.25 22.14
C PHE A 14 5.63 30.53 22.52
N LEU A 15 5.46 30.14 23.78
CA LEU A 15 4.21 29.53 24.26
C LEU A 15 3.00 30.48 24.12
N ALA A 16 3.23 31.79 24.24
CA ALA A 16 2.18 32.81 24.08
C ALA A 16 1.93 33.24 22.62
N ASP A 17 2.57 32.61 21.62
CA ASP A 17 2.51 32.97 20.19
C ASP A 17 2.89 34.44 19.88
N GLN A 18 3.84 34.99 20.65
CA GLN A 18 4.31 36.40 20.57
C GLN A 18 5.78 36.52 20.11
N SER A 19 6.36 35.46 19.54
CA SER A 19 7.75 35.44 19.09
C SER A 19 7.89 35.89 17.63
N ASN A 20 8.90 36.72 17.35
CA ASN A 20 9.23 37.12 15.98
C ASN A 20 10.19 36.11 15.31
N ALA A 21 10.39 36.24 13.99
CA ALA A 21 11.19 35.28 13.21
C ALA A 21 12.65 35.11 13.72
N LYS A 22 13.27 36.19 14.22
CA LYS A 22 14.64 36.16 14.76
C LYS A 22 14.69 35.47 16.13
N GLU A 23 13.64 35.63 16.92
CA GLU A 23 13.46 34.98 18.22
C GLU A 23 13.19 33.48 18.07
N LEU A 24 12.41 33.08 17.07
CA LEU A 24 12.19 31.67 16.71
C LEU A 24 13.47 30.99 16.24
N GLU A 25 14.24 31.65 15.37
CA GLU A 25 15.53 31.12 14.89
C GLU A 25 16.52 30.91 16.05
N GLN A 26 16.58 31.85 16.99
CA GLN A 26 17.38 31.71 18.21
C GLN A 26 16.93 30.54 19.09
N LEU A 27 15.62 30.33 19.20
CA LEU A 27 15.04 29.24 19.97
C LEU A 27 15.34 27.87 19.34
N PHE A 28 15.17 27.74 18.02
CA PHE A 28 15.46 26.50 17.30
C PHE A 28 16.95 26.14 17.31
N ASN A 29 17.83 27.13 17.16
CA ASN A 29 19.27 26.91 17.27
C ASN A 29 19.65 26.45 18.69
N TYR A 30 19.03 27.01 19.72
CA TYR A 30 19.26 26.57 21.09
C TYR A 30 18.76 25.14 21.33
N PHE A 31 17.58 24.76 20.82
CA PHE A 31 17.09 23.38 20.95
C PHE A 31 17.92 22.35 20.17
N GLY A 32 18.63 22.77 19.11
CA GLY A 32 19.59 21.92 18.42
C GLY A 32 20.87 21.64 19.22
N GLU A 33 21.19 22.47 20.24
CA GLU A 33 22.45 22.42 20.99
C GLU A 33 22.28 22.19 22.52
N ALA A 34 21.03 22.22 23.01
CA ALA A 34 20.69 22.11 24.43
C ALA A 34 20.83 20.68 24.98
N ASP A 35 21.15 20.57 26.26
CA ASP A 35 21.18 19.29 26.96
C ASP A 35 19.76 18.82 27.31
N GLN A 36 19.53 17.51 27.31
CA GLN A 36 18.21 16.90 27.48
C GLN A 36 17.56 17.29 28.82
N GLN A 37 18.35 17.39 29.90
CA GLN A 37 17.85 17.78 31.23
C GLN A 37 17.41 19.25 31.30
N GLU A 38 17.99 20.11 30.46
CA GLU A 38 17.66 21.53 30.41
C GLU A 38 16.37 21.75 29.61
N LEU A 39 16.17 20.95 28.55
CA LEU A 39 14.97 20.93 27.73
C LEU A 39 13.74 20.45 28.51
N GLU A 40 13.88 19.36 29.27
CA GLU A 40 12.80 18.80 30.09
C GLU A 40 12.31 19.80 31.15
N LYS A 41 13.21 20.55 31.79
CA LYS A 41 12.84 21.60 32.75
C LYS A 41 12.05 22.75 32.13
N LEU A 42 12.39 23.16 30.90
CA LEU A 42 11.68 24.23 30.21
C LEU A 42 10.27 23.77 29.81
N ILE A 43 10.14 22.56 29.28
CA ILE A 43 8.85 21.97 28.89
C ILE A 43 7.93 21.84 30.11
N GLN A 44 8.43 21.32 31.22
CA GLN A 44 7.63 21.15 32.43
C GLN A 44 7.10 22.49 32.98
N LYS A 45 7.93 23.55 32.96
CA LYS A 45 7.52 24.89 33.36
C LYS A 45 6.45 25.49 32.43
N GLY A 46 6.49 25.15 31.13
CA GLY A 46 5.48 25.57 30.16
C GLY A 46 4.11 24.95 30.41
N PHE A 47 4.08 23.66 30.75
CA PHE A 47 2.82 22.95 31.04
C PHE A 47 2.15 23.39 32.34
N GLU A 48 2.91 23.82 33.34
CA GLU A 48 2.33 24.34 34.60
C GLU A 48 1.57 25.67 34.41
N GLN A 49 1.84 26.41 33.32
CA GLN A 49 1.25 27.71 33.02
C GLN A 49 -0.06 27.66 32.21
N GLU A 50 -0.41 26.52 31.58
CA GLU A 50 -1.59 26.38 30.70
C GLU A 50 -2.90 26.00 31.42
N THR A 51 -2.92 25.90 32.75
CA THR A 51 -4.05 25.28 33.48
C THR A 51 -5.22 26.22 33.84
N GLU A 52 -5.26 27.46 33.35
CA GLU A 52 -6.43 28.34 33.52
C GLU A 52 -6.72 29.13 32.23
N LEU A 53 -7.75 28.75 31.45
CA LEU A 53 -8.78 29.65 30.87
C LEU A 53 -9.68 29.00 29.78
N ASN A 54 -10.94 28.73 30.17
CA ASN A 54 -12.26 28.81 29.51
C ASN A 54 -12.47 28.58 27.98
N VAL A 55 -13.36 27.61 27.69
CA VAL A 55 -13.82 27.08 26.38
C VAL A 55 -15.04 27.82 25.79
N ALA A 56 -15.11 29.15 25.88
CA ALA A 56 -16.31 29.91 25.43
C ALA A 56 -16.05 30.97 24.34
N ALA A 57 -14.89 30.96 23.67
CA ALA A 57 -14.48 32.04 22.76
C ALA A 57 -13.93 31.58 21.40
N GLU A 58 -14.19 30.35 20.97
CA GLU A 58 -13.63 29.82 19.70
C GLU A 58 -14.26 30.46 18.45
N ASP A 59 -15.57 30.70 18.43
CA ASP A 59 -16.25 31.20 17.22
C ASP A 59 -15.97 32.68 16.92
N GLU A 60 -15.78 33.51 17.95
CA GLU A 60 -15.50 34.94 17.78
C GLU A 60 -14.01 35.20 17.43
N ARG A 61 -13.11 34.34 17.92
CA ARG A 61 -11.68 34.35 17.53
C ARG A 61 -11.49 33.91 16.07
N LEU A 62 -12.21 32.89 15.61
CA LEU A 62 -12.13 32.42 14.21
C LEU A 62 -12.53 33.51 13.21
N ALA A 63 -13.53 34.34 13.54
CA ALA A 63 -13.97 35.45 12.71
C ALA A 63 -12.92 36.59 12.62
N GLN A 64 -12.26 36.94 13.72
CA GLN A 64 -11.21 37.96 13.73
C GLN A 64 -9.91 37.48 13.07
N ILE A 65 -9.59 36.18 13.18
CA ILE A 65 -8.45 35.56 12.50
C ILE A 65 -8.67 35.54 10.97
N HIS A 66 -9.88 35.24 10.50
CA HIS A 66 -10.22 35.30 9.07
C HIS A 66 -10.12 36.73 8.50
N ALA A 67 -10.60 37.74 9.23
CA ALA A 67 -10.52 39.14 8.82
C ALA A 67 -9.06 39.62 8.74
N GLY A 68 -8.24 39.31 9.75
CA GLY A 68 -6.82 39.71 9.81
C GLY A 68 -5.89 38.99 8.83
N LEU A 69 -6.23 37.76 8.41
CA LEU A 69 -5.45 37.03 7.39
C LEU A 69 -5.67 37.61 5.99
N SER A 70 -6.89 38.06 5.67
CA SER A 70 -7.22 38.57 4.33
C SER A 70 -6.50 39.88 4.00
N ASP A 71 -6.38 40.80 4.96
CA ASP A 71 -5.68 42.07 4.75
C ASP A 71 -4.15 41.92 4.68
N LYS A 72 -3.59 40.87 5.31
CA LYS A 72 -2.14 40.61 5.30
C LYS A 72 -1.68 39.71 4.16
N LEU A 73 -2.53 38.81 3.64
CA LEU A 73 -2.19 37.91 2.52
C LEU A 73 -2.33 38.57 1.14
N PHE A 74 -3.14 39.63 1.01
CA PHE A 74 -3.32 40.37 -0.25
C PHE A 74 -2.62 41.75 -0.29
N ALA A 75 -1.83 42.09 0.73
CA ALA A 75 -0.94 43.24 0.70
C ALA A 75 0.15 43.01 -0.37
N LYS A 76 0.01 43.69 -1.50
CA LYS A 76 0.92 43.67 -2.64
C LYS A 76 2.33 44.08 -2.17
N PRO A 77 3.35 43.22 -2.22
CA PRO A 77 4.69 43.62 -1.82
C PRO A 77 5.24 44.63 -2.84
N GLU A 78 5.69 45.79 -2.37
CA GLU A 78 6.53 46.70 -3.14
C GLU A 78 7.85 45.98 -3.46
N LYS A 79 8.08 45.73 -4.76
CA LYS A 79 9.26 44.99 -5.23
C LYS A 79 10.52 45.86 -5.08
N PRO A 80 11.64 45.32 -4.59
CA PRO A 80 12.92 46.00 -4.76
C PRO A 80 13.23 46.04 -6.27
N ILE A 81 13.49 47.23 -6.79
CA ILE A 81 13.80 47.45 -8.20
C ILE A 81 15.21 46.92 -8.46
N LEU A 82 15.34 45.62 -8.69
CA LEU A 82 16.49 45.08 -9.40
C LEU A 82 16.44 45.66 -10.82
N LYS A 83 17.44 46.48 -11.18
CA LYS A 83 17.65 46.93 -12.56
C LYS A 83 17.99 45.71 -13.42
N VAL A 84 16.97 45.03 -13.91
CA VAL A 84 17.11 44.00 -14.93
C VAL A 84 17.56 44.71 -16.21
N LEU A 85 18.71 44.32 -16.73
CA LEU A 85 19.18 44.75 -18.05
C LEU A 85 18.11 44.31 -19.07
N LYS A 86 17.29 45.27 -19.53
CA LYS A 86 16.23 45.04 -20.53
C LYS A 86 16.86 44.79 -21.89
N SER A 87 17.33 43.56 -22.12
CA SER A 87 17.43 43.03 -23.47
C SER A 87 16.21 42.13 -23.71
N GLY A 88 15.16 42.70 -24.31
CA GLY A 88 13.95 41.97 -24.68
C GLY A 88 14.22 40.83 -25.68
N ARG A 89 15.41 40.77 -26.27
CA ARG A 89 15.86 39.66 -27.12
C ARG A 89 16.27 38.44 -26.29
N PHE A 90 17.00 38.61 -25.19
CA PHE A 90 17.47 37.47 -24.37
C PHE A 90 16.36 36.82 -23.55
N MET A 91 15.37 37.57 -23.06
CA MET A 91 14.20 36.97 -22.36
C MET A 91 13.33 36.12 -23.30
N ARG A 92 13.17 36.54 -24.56
CA ARG A 92 12.43 35.77 -25.57
C ARG A 92 13.17 34.47 -25.93
N ILE A 93 14.51 34.54 -26.01
CA ILE A 93 15.36 33.37 -26.24
C ILE A 93 15.28 32.40 -25.04
N ALA A 94 15.38 32.89 -23.81
CA ALA A 94 15.28 32.05 -22.61
C ALA A 94 13.91 31.37 -22.48
N ALA A 95 12.81 32.08 -22.75
CA ALA A 95 11.47 31.50 -22.74
C ALA A 95 11.28 30.45 -23.86
N ALA A 96 11.81 30.70 -25.06
CA ALA A 96 11.78 29.74 -26.15
C ALA A 96 12.59 28.48 -25.82
N ILE A 97 13.77 28.63 -25.22
CA ILE A 97 14.59 27.50 -24.75
C ILE A 97 13.83 26.71 -23.68
N LEU A 98 13.18 27.37 -22.72
CA LEU A 98 12.46 26.69 -21.64
C LEU A 98 11.24 25.92 -22.17
N VAL A 99 10.52 26.47 -23.15
CA VAL A 99 9.42 25.78 -23.86
C VAL A 99 9.95 24.62 -24.70
N ILE A 100 11.09 24.79 -25.38
CA ILE A 100 11.69 23.71 -26.17
C ILE A 100 12.21 22.60 -25.25
N VAL A 101 12.89 22.93 -24.15
CA VAL A 101 13.43 21.97 -23.18
C VAL A 101 12.31 21.27 -22.43
N SER A 102 11.28 22.00 -22.00
CA SER A 102 10.08 21.39 -21.39
C SER A 102 9.32 20.55 -22.42
N GLY A 103 9.21 21.02 -23.66
CA GLY A 103 8.58 20.31 -24.76
C GLY A 103 9.35 19.05 -25.14
N THR A 104 10.68 19.08 -25.21
CA THR A 104 11.49 17.88 -25.44
C THR A 104 11.50 16.95 -24.24
N LEU A 105 11.49 17.44 -23.00
CA LEU A 105 11.33 16.59 -21.81
C LEU A 105 9.95 15.91 -21.75
N LEU A 106 8.89 16.64 -22.12
CA LEU A 106 7.53 16.09 -22.21
C LEU A 106 7.40 15.14 -23.39
N LEU A 107 8.02 15.46 -24.53
CA LEU A 107 8.01 14.61 -25.73
C LEU A 107 8.86 13.36 -25.53
N THR A 108 10.00 13.42 -24.85
CA THR A 108 10.79 12.22 -24.52
C THR A 108 10.06 11.36 -23.50
N ARG A 109 9.35 11.92 -22.52
CA ARG A 109 8.48 11.15 -21.63
C ARG A 109 7.26 10.55 -22.35
N PHE A 110 6.72 11.25 -23.34
CA PHE A 110 5.57 10.77 -24.13
C PHE A 110 5.96 9.71 -25.16
N LEU A 111 7.12 9.89 -25.82
CA LEU A 111 7.68 8.91 -26.75
C LEU A 111 8.30 7.70 -26.03
N ASN A 112 8.74 7.87 -24.77
CA ASN A 112 9.15 6.79 -23.88
C ASN A 112 8.01 6.30 -22.96
N SER A 113 6.77 6.74 -23.14
CA SER A 113 5.66 6.05 -22.49
C SER A 113 5.60 4.65 -23.08
N SER A 114 5.79 3.65 -22.22
CA SER A 114 5.81 2.23 -22.54
C SER A 114 4.69 1.87 -23.52
N ASN A 115 4.94 0.87 -24.37
CA ASN A 115 3.98 0.28 -25.30
C ASN A 115 2.67 -0.16 -24.60
N GLY A 116 1.74 0.74 -24.27
CA GLY A 116 0.45 0.45 -23.64
C GLY A 116 0.48 -0.36 -22.32
N ILE A 117 1.67 -0.67 -21.77
CA ILE A 117 1.84 -1.48 -20.58
C ILE A 117 1.77 -0.56 -19.37
N VAL A 118 0.64 -0.61 -18.71
CA VAL A 118 0.38 0.15 -17.49
C VAL A 118 0.60 -0.73 -16.26
N PRO A 119 0.94 -0.13 -15.11
CA PRO A 119 0.92 -0.84 -13.84
C PRO A 119 -0.44 -1.48 -13.56
N GLY A 120 -0.43 -2.53 -12.75
CA GLY A 120 -1.65 -3.15 -12.28
C GLY A 120 -2.56 -2.18 -11.51
N SER A 121 -3.83 -2.56 -11.38
CA SER A 121 -4.87 -1.66 -10.86
C SER A 121 -5.98 -2.45 -10.17
N ALA A 122 -6.88 -1.75 -9.47
CA ALA A 122 -8.02 -2.38 -8.82
C ALA A 122 -9.02 -2.93 -9.87
N LYS A 123 -8.95 -4.24 -10.16
CA LYS A 123 -9.76 -4.92 -11.18
C LYS A 123 -10.09 -6.34 -10.73
N ALA A 124 -11.38 -6.67 -10.68
CA ALA A 124 -11.84 -8.04 -10.47
C ALA A 124 -13.15 -8.31 -11.19
N VAL A 125 -13.45 -9.59 -11.37
CA VAL A 125 -14.74 -10.09 -11.84
C VAL A 125 -15.34 -10.92 -10.74
N LEU A 126 -16.53 -10.53 -10.28
CA LEU A 126 -17.32 -11.30 -9.34
C LEU A 126 -18.31 -12.19 -10.09
N SER A 127 -18.28 -13.49 -9.82
CA SER A 127 -19.28 -14.48 -10.24
C SER A 127 -20.19 -14.84 -9.06
N LEU A 128 -21.42 -14.32 -9.05
CA LEU A 128 -22.42 -14.64 -8.02
C LEU A 128 -23.16 -15.94 -8.34
N GLY A 129 -23.07 -16.94 -7.46
CA GLY A 129 -23.72 -18.23 -7.64
C GLY A 129 -23.50 -18.89 -9.00
N GLY A 130 -22.37 -18.57 -9.65
CA GLY A 130 -21.98 -19.03 -10.99
C GLY A 130 -22.71 -18.40 -12.19
N LYS A 131 -23.52 -17.33 -12.03
CA LYS A 131 -24.41 -16.86 -13.11
C LYS A 131 -24.40 -15.36 -13.46
N GLU A 132 -23.58 -14.53 -12.83
CA GLU A 132 -23.45 -13.10 -13.19
C GLU A 132 -22.01 -12.62 -13.00
N SER A 133 -21.41 -11.98 -14.01
CA SER A 133 -20.08 -11.35 -13.94
C SER A 133 -20.22 -9.86 -13.71
N VAL A 134 -19.97 -9.41 -12.48
CA VAL A 134 -19.88 -7.96 -12.18
C VAL A 134 -18.42 -7.54 -12.20
N SER A 135 -18.05 -6.67 -13.13
CA SER A 135 -16.75 -6.00 -13.08
C SER A 135 -16.71 -5.07 -11.88
N ALA A 136 -15.77 -5.35 -10.99
CA ALA A 136 -15.48 -4.54 -9.83
C ALA A 136 -14.70 -3.28 -10.27
N GLY A 137 -14.97 -2.12 -9.65
CA GLY A 137 -14.37 -0.83 -10.05
C GLY A 137 -15.31 0.38 -10.00
N ARG A 138 -16.61 0.17 -9.75
CA ARG A 138 -17.52 1.26 -9.36
C ARG A 138 -17.33 1.56 -7.88
N LYS A 139 -17.48 2.83 -7.49
CA LYS A 139 -17.40 3.29 -6.11
C LYS A 139 -18.80 3.62 -5.62
N ASP A 140 -19.04 3.46 -4.32
CA ASP A 140 -20.30 3.84 -3.65
C ASP A 140 -21.57 3.35 -4.37
N THR A 141 -21.55 2.09 -4.81
CA THR A 141 -22.61 1.50 -5.63
C THR A 141 -23.04 0.16 -5.05
N VAL A 142 -24.35 -0.11 -5.07
CA VAL A 142 -24.89 -1.45 -4.80
C VAL A 142 -24.80 -2.25 -6.10
N LEU A 143 -24.03 -3.34 -6.08
CA LEU A 143 -23.80 -4.20 -7.25
C LEU A 143 -24.87 -5.29 -7.37
N TYR A 144 -25.33 -5.80 -6.22
CA TYR A 144 -26.31 -6.87 -6.16
C TYR A 144 -27.12 -6.76 -4.87
N ARG A 145 -28.42 -7.01 -4.96
CA ARG A 145 -29.30 -7.14 -3.79
C ARG A 145 -30.44 -8.10 -4.09
N SER A 146 -30.46 -9.26 -3.45
CA SER A 146 -31.52 -10.24 -3.61
C SER A 146 -31.55 -11.19 -2.40
N LYS A 147 -32.75 -11.60 -1.98
CA LYS A 147 -32.97 -12.64 -0.95
C LYS A 147 -32.09 -12.50 0.31
N GLY A 148 -31.96 -11.28 0.84
CA GLY A 148 -31.19 -10.97 2.05
C GLY A 148 -29.66 -10.92 1.86
N VAL A 149 -29.17 -11.07 0.62
CA VAL A 149 -27.78 -10.82 0.23
C VAL A 149 -27.65 -9.42 -0.34
N THR A 150 -26.63 -8.67 0.09
CA THR A 150 -26.25 -7.40 -0.54
C THR A 150 -24.75 -7.41 -0.84
N VAL A 151 -24.40 -7.04 -2.06
CA VAL A 151 -23.02 -6.76 -2.48
C VAL A 151 -22.94 -5.29 -2.88
N SER A 152 -22.00 -4.58 -2.28
CA SER A 152 -21.79 -3.14 -2.53
C SER A 152 -20.31 -2.81 -2.62
N THR A 153 -19.99 -1.61 -3.08
CA THR A 153 -18.63 -1.07 -3.09
C THR A 153 -18.59 0.18 -2.22
N LYS A 154 -17.57 0.31 -1.37
CA LYS A 154 -17.26 1.52 -0.60
C LYS A 154 -16.62 2.61 -1.49
N ALA A 155 -16.41 3.80 -0.93
CA ALA A 155 -15.78 4.95 -1.61
C ALA A 155 -14.32 4.69 -2.01
N ASP A 156 -13.63 3.84 -1.26
CA ASP A 156 -12.26 3.40 -1.54
C ASP A 156 -12.20 2.29 -2.61
N GLY A 157 -13.36 1.82 -3.11
CA GLY A 157 -13.48 0.74 -4.08
C GLY A 157 -13.56 -0.67 -3.47
N THR A 158 -13.45 -0.81 -2.15
CA THR A 158 -13.53 -2.12 -1.47
C THR A 158 -14.93 -2.71 -1.64
N MET A 159 -15.01 -3.96 -2.11
CA MET A 159 -16.28 -4.69 -2.22
C MET A 159 -16.69 -5.24 -0.86
N VAL A 160 -17.98 -5.19 -0.53
CA VAL A 160 -18.51 -5.59 0.76
C VAL A 160 -19.68 -6.54 0.55
N PHE A 161 -19.58 -7.71 1.18
CA PHE A 161 -20.65 -8.70 1.26
C PHE A 161 -21.39 -8.57 2.57
N MET A 162 -22.71 -8.55 2.51
CA MET A 162 -23.59 -8.57 3.66
C MET A 162 -24.66 -9.65 3.48
N ALA A 163 -24.91 -10.41 4.55
CA ALA A 163 -25.98 -11.38 4.61
C ALA A 163 -26.88 -11.05 5.80
N VAL A 164 -28.06 -10.49 5.53
CA VAL A 164 -29.06 -10.12 6.55
C VAL A 164 -30.36 -10.86 6.23
N ASN A 165 -30.75 -11.80 7.10
CA ASN A 165 -31.90 -12.70 6.87
C ASN A 165 -31.84 -13.39 5.51
N ALA A 166 -30.64 -13.78 5.06
CA ALA A 166 -30.44 -14.36 3.75
C ALA A 166 -31.16 -15.70 3.61
N ASP A 167 -31.79 -15.94 2.46
CA ASP A 167 -32.37 -17.25 2.13
C ASP A 167 -31.29 -18.34 2.14
N SER A 168 -31.61 -19.54 2.63
CA SER A 168 -30.58 -20.58 2.80
C SER A 168 -29.96 -21.05 1.51
N ALA A 169 -30.73 -21.14 0.43
CA ALA A 169 -30.21 -21.59 -0.85
C ALA A 169 -29.34 -20.53 -1.52
N GLU A 170 -29.58 -19.25 -1.23
CA GLU A 170 -28.77 -18.14 -1.76
C GLU A 170 -27.49 -17.91 -0.93
N ALA A 171 -27.63 -17.98 0.39
CA ALA A 171 -26.57 -17.80 1.37
C ALA A 171 -25.42 -18.83 1.23
N SER A 172 -25.77 -20.08 0.89
CA SER A 172 -24.81 -21.19 0.80
C SER A 172 -24.11 -21.31 -0.56
N LYS A 173 -24.55 -20.57 -1.59
CA LYS A 173 -23.90 -20.61 -2.91
C LYS A 173 -22.49 -20.05 -2.81
N LEU A 174 -21.56 -20.74 -3.46
CA LEU A 174 -20.20 -20.22 -3.61
C LEU A 174 -20.21 -19.10 -4.65
N ASN A 175 -19.69 -17.96 -4.21
CA ASN A 175 -19.30 -16.85 -5.06
C ASN A 175 -17.82 -16.99 -5.39
N THR A 176 -17.42 -16.47 -6.54
CA THR A 176 -16.02 -16.46 -6.96
C THR A 176 -15.62 -15.04 -7.34
N LEU A 177 -14.59 -14.50 -6.68
CA LEU A 177 -13.95 -13.25 -7.04
C LEU A 177 -12.63 -13.56 -7.73
N ASN A 178 -12.46 -13.10 -8.96
CA ASN A 178 -11.28 -13.38 -9.79
C ASN A 178 -10.58 -12.07 -10.19
N THR A 179 -9.30 -11.96 -9.90
CA THR A 179 -8.42 -10.89 -10.35
C THR A 179 -7.62 -11.37 -11.57
N PRO A 180 -7.71 -10.71 -12.74
CA PRO A 180 -6.85 -11.04 -13.86
C PRO A 180 -5.39 -10.64 -13.58
N ASN A 181 -4.46 -11.02 -14.46
CA ASN A 181 -3.14 -10.39 -14.49
C ASN A 181 -3.31 -8.87 -14.62
N GLY A 182 -2.47 -8.13 -13.89
CA GLY A 182 -2.59 -6.67 -13.70
C GLY A 182 -3.84 -6.19 -12.97
N GLY A 183 -4.55 -7.08 -12.28
CA GLY A 183 -5.66 -6.75 -11.39
C GLY A 183 -5.35 -7.10 -9.94
N GLU A 184 -5.59 -6.21 -8.99
CA GLU A 184 -5.70 -6.58 -7.57
C GLU A 184 -7.08 -6.17 -7.05
N TYR A 185 -7.54 -6.73 -5.93
CA TYR A 185 -8.83 -6.32 -5.41
C TYR A 185 -9.01 -6.59 -3.92
N ARG A 186 -9.72 -5.68 -3.22
CA ARG A 186 -10.10 -5.82 -1.82
C ARG A 186 -11.57 -6.19 -1.66
N VAL A 187 -11.83 -7.14 -0.77
CA VAL A 187 -13.17 -7.57 -0.39
C VAL A 187 -13.30 -7.71 1.13
N THR A 188 -14.40 -7.22 1.69
CA THR A 188 -14.85 -7.51 3.05
C THR A 188 -15.94 -8.58 2.97
N LEU A 189 -15.70 -9.72 3.62
CA LEU A 189 -16.62 -10.84 3.70
C LEU A 189 -17.73 -10.56 4.74
N SER A 190 -18.79 -11.38 4.73
CA SER A 190 -19.95 -11.18 5.61
C SER A 190 -19.68 -11.36 7.10
N ASP A 191 -18.58 -12.02 7.47
CA ASP A 191 -18.11 -12.13 8.86
C ASP A 191 -17.22 -10.95 9.30
N GLY A 192 -16.99 -9.98 8.41
CA GLY A 192 -16.11 -8.83 8.65
C GLY A 192 -14.63 -9.10 8.35
N SER A 193 -14.25 -10.29 7.89
CA SER A 193 -12.88 -10.56 7.47
C SER A 193 -12.56 -9.78 6.18
N GLU A 194 -11.36 -9.21 6.12
CA GLU A 194 -10.87 -8.49 4.95
C GLU A 194 -9.88 -9.38 4.18
N VAL A 195 -10.06 -9.46 2.87
CA VAL A 195 -9.20 -10.22 1.96
C VAL A 195 -8.77 -9.30 0.84
N MET A 196 -7.47 -9.30 0.54
CA MET A 196 -6.95 -8.69 -0.66
C MET A 196 -6.39 -9.78 -1.57
N LEU A 197 -6.81 -9.78 -2.84
CA LEU A 197 -6.30 -10.67 -3.87
C LEU A 197 -5.26 -9.94 -4.70
N ASN A 198 -4.13 -10.58 -4.97
CA ASN A 198 -3.10 -10.09 -5.89
C ASN A 198 -3.46 -10.44 -7.35
N ALA A 199 -2.61 -10.08 -8.30
CA ALA A 199 -2.82 -10.32 -9.74
C ALA A 199 -2.88 -11.79 -10.12
N GLY A 200 -3.84 -12.16 -10.96
CA GLY A 200 -4.03 -13.54 -11.41
C GLY A 200 -4.46 -14.48 -10.27
N SER A 201 -5.32 -14.02 -9.37
CA SER A 201 -5.78 -14.79 -8.19
C SER A 201 -7.28 -14.98 -8.18
N LYS A 202 -7.74 -15.95 -7.38
CA LYS A 202 -9.15 -16.28 -7.25
C LYS A 202 -9.49 -16.66 -5.82
N LEU A 203 -10.60 -16.12 -5.32
CA LEU A 203 -11.17 -16.43 -4.02
C LEU A 203 -12.58 -16.97 -4.22
N SER A 204 -12.88 -18.14 -3.67
CA SER A 204 -14.24 -18.68 -3.64
C SER A 204 -14.76 -18.84 -2.21
N PHE A 205 -15.96 -18.35 -1.95
CA PHE A 205 -16.52 -18.24 -0.61
C PHE A 205 -18.05 -18.21 -0.63
N PRO A 206 -18.74 -18.72 0.39
CA PRO A 206 -20.18 -18.56 0.51
C PRO A 206 -20.52 -17.11 0.86
N THR A 207 -21.71 -16.65 0.50
CA THR A 207 -22.18 -15.32 0.92
C THR A 207 -22.28 -15.23 2.44
N ASP A 208 -22.72 -16.30 3.09
CA ASP A 208 -22.92 -16.38 4.53
C ASP A 208 -22.23 -17.65 5.05
N PHE A 209 -21.38 -17.49 6.06
CA PHE A 209 -20.74 -18.63 6.69
C PHE A 209 -21.72 -19.27 7.66
N ARG A 210 -22.47 -20.28 7.22
CA ARG A 210 -23.36 -21.08 8.07
C ARG A 210 -22.62 -22.26 8.72
N GLY A 211 -23.16 -22.78 9.81
CA GLY A 211 -22.57 -23.91 10.54
C GLY A 211 -21.43 -23.50 11.50
N SER A 212 -20.48 -24.41 11.73
CA SER A 212 -19.42 -24.28 12.74
C SER A 212 -18.11 -23.67 12.22
N GLU A 213 -17.97 -23.43 10.92
CA GLU A 213 -16.72 -22.98 10.29
C GLU A 213 -16.98 -21.86 9.28
N ARG A 214 -15.93 -21.06 8.99
CA ARG A 214 -15.90 -20.07 7.92
C ARG A 214 -14.91 -20.53 6.87
N LYS A 215 -15.38 -21.14 5.78
CA LYS A 215 -14.52 -21.83 4.80
C LYS A 215 -14.45 -21.09 3.47
N VAL A 216 -13.23 -20.87 2.98
CA VAL A 216 -12.94 -20.25 1.68
C VAL A 216 -11.88 -21.06 0.92
N TYR A 217 -11.78 -20.80 -0.38
CA TYR A 217 -10.85 -21.45 -1.30
C TYR A 217 -10.04 -20.40 -2.05
N VAL A 218 -8.73 -20.59 -2.16
CA VAL A 218 -7.81 -19.66 -2.81
C VAL A 218 -7.02 -20.36 -3.90
N GLU A 219 -6.87 -19.67 -5.03
CA GLU A 219 -5.89 -19.95 -6.08
C GLU A 219 -5.08 -18.66 -6.30
N GLY A 220 -3.76 -18.76 -6.43
CA GLY A 220 -2.87 -17.60 -6.54
C GLY A 220 -2.40 -17.06 -5.18
N GLU A 221 -2.41 -15.73 -5.02
CA GLU A 221 -1.95 -15.06 -3.79
C GLU A 221 -3.03 -14.16 -3.19
N ALA A 222 -3.20 -14.29 -1.87
CA ALA A 222 -4.13 -13.49 -1.11
C ALA A 222 -3.58 -13.16 0.29
N PHE A 223 -3.84 -11.92 0.70
CA PHE A 223 -3.60 -11.46 2.06
C PHE A 223 -4.92 -11.46 2.84
N PHE A 224 -4.89 -12.00 4.05
CA PHE A 224 -6.05 -12.12 4.93
C PHE A 224 -5.83 -11.33 6.21
N LYS A 225 -6.84 -10.54 6.57
CA LYS A 225 -7.05 -10.00 7.92
C LYS A 225 -8.37 -10.55 8.45
N VAL A 226 -8.26 -11.66 9.17
CA VAL A 226 -9.44 -12.45 9.61
C VAL A 226 -10.03 -11.84 10.87
N ALA A 227 -11.35 -11.61 10.86
CA ALA A 227 -12.10 -11.17 12.02
C ALA A 227 -12.01 -12.20 13.16
N LYS A 228 -11.70 -11.74 14.38
CA LYS A 228 -11.57 -12.59 15.57
C LYS A 228 -12.91 -13.26 15.89
N ASN A 229 -12.94 -14.58 15.83
CA ASN A 229 -14.08 -15.39 16.27
C ASN A 229 -13.60 -16.77 16.74
N PRO A 230 -13.29 -16.92 18.05
CA PRO A 230 -12.79 -18.18 18.61
C PRO A 230 -13.78 -19.34 18.53
N LEU A 231 -15.09 -19.05 18.47
CA LEU A 231 -16.14 -20.06 18.41
C LEU A 231 -16.35 -20.62 17.00
N LYS A 232 -15.84 -19.94 15.98
CA LYS A 232 -16.04 -20.28 14.58
C LYS A 232 -14.74 -20.12 13.78
N PRO A 233 -13.92 -21.18 13.66
CA PRO A 233 -12.66 -21.13 12.94
C PRO A 233 -12.82 -20.67 11.49
N PHE A 234 -11.83 -19.91 11.01
CA PHE A 234 -11.71 -19.56 9.60
C PHE A 234 -10.72 -20.53 8.93
N ILE A 235 -11.12 -21.07 7.79
CA ILE A 235 -10.41 -22.12 7.07
C ILE A 235 -10.19 -21.67 5.63
N VAL A 236 -8.92 -21.58 5.23
CA VAL A 236 -8.52 -21.36 3.84
C VAL A 236 -8.03 -22.67 3.26
N ASN A 237 -8.64 -23.10 2.16
CA ASN A 237 -8.15 -24.22 1.36
C ASN A 237 -7.35 -23.69 0.16
N VAL A 238 -6.14 -24.22 -0.03
CA VAL A 238 -5.25 -23.81 -1.13
C VAL A 238 -4.43 -25.01 -1.60
N SER A 239 -4.61 -25.41 -2.87
CA SER A 239 -3.86 -26.52 -3.48
C SER A 239 -3.84 -27.81 -2.65
N GLY A 240 -4.97 -28.14 -2.01
CA GLY A 240 -5.12 -29.33 -1.14
C GLY A 240 -4.61 -29.16 0.30
N ASN A 241 -4.07 -27.99 0.66
CA ASN A 241 -3.66 -27.66 2.02
C ASN A 241 -4.78 -26.92 2.77
N GLU A 242 -4.83 -27.12 4.10
CA GLU A 242 -5.76 -26.45 5.01
C GLU A 242 -5.01 -25.48 5.93
N ILE A 243 -5.46 -24.22 5.97
CA ILE A 243 -4.95 -23.18 6.87
C ILE A 243 -6.09 -22.81 7.83
N LYS A 244 -5.91 -23.06 9.12
CA LYS A 244 -6.92 -22.84 10.17
C LYS A 244 -6.50 -21.73 11.12
N VAL A 245 -7.36 -20.74 11.29
CA VAL A 245 -7.12 -19.55 12.12
C VAL A 245 -8.36 -19.12 12.91
N LEU A 246 -8.16 -18.33 13.96
CA LEU A 246 -9.26 -17.78 14.78
C LEU A 246 -9.40 -16.25 14.66
N GLY A 247 -8.39 -15.56 14.13
CA GLY A 247 -8.33 -14.11 13.98
C GLY A 247 -6.89 -13.66 13.85
N THR A 248 -6.42 -13.69 12.61
CA THR A 248 -5.00 -13.75 12.24
C THR A 248 -4.78 -12.87 11.01
N GLN A 249 -3.60 -12.25 10.91
CA GLN A 249 -3.12 -11.58 9.70
C GLN A 249 -2.05 -12.43 9.03
N PHE A 250 -2.25 -12.80 7.77
CA PHE A 250 -1.32 -13.69 7.06
C PHE A 250 -1.42 -13.53 5.54
N ASN A 251 -0.34 -13.90 4.85
CA ASN A 251 -0.30 -14.01 3.40
C ASN A 251 -0.24 -15.49 2.99
N VAL A 252 -0.91 -15.84 1.90
CA VAL A 252 -0.80 -17.16 1.26
C VAL A 252 -0.52 -16.98 -0.23
N SER A 253 0.47 -17.69 -0.77
CA SER A 253 0.82 -17.72 -2.20
C SER A 253 0.93 -19.16 -2.67
N SER A 254 0.31 -19.47 -3.80
CA SER A 254 0.33 -20.80 -4.42
C SER A 254 0.26 -20.65 -5.94
N TYR A 255 1.18 -19.86 -6.50
CA TYR A 255 1.33 -19.77 -7.94
C TYR A 255 2.16 -20.94 -8.49
N PRO A 256 1.97 -21.32 -9.77
CA PRO A 256 2.76 -22.38 -10.38
C PRO A 256 4.27 -22.15 -10.37
N GLU A 257 4.70 -20.89 -10.36
CA GLU A 257 6.11 -20.51 -10.26
C GLU A 257 6.69 -20.48 -8.85
N ASP A 258 5.86 -20.58 -7.82
CA ASP A 258 6.35 -20.65 -6.45
C ASP A 258 6.98 -22.03 -6.20
N GLU A 259 7.92 -22.11 -5.25
CA GLU A 259 8.54 -23.38 -4.83
C GLU A 259 7.54 -24.34 -4.14
N GLY A 260 6.30 -23.93 -3.97
CA GLY A 260 5.23 -24.64 -3.29
C GLY A 260 4.15 -23.69 -2.80
N THR A 261 3.22 -24.18 -1.99
CA THR A 261 2.27 -23.30 -1.29
C THR A 261 2.96 -22.66 -0.10
N GLN A 262 3.12 -21.34 -0.15
CA GLN A 262 3.75 -20.55 0.90
C GLN A 262 2.68 -19.90 1.78
N THR A 263 2.82 -19.99 3.09
CA THR A 263 1.95 -19.28 4.06
C THR A 263 2.81 -18.57 5.08
N THR A 264 2.71 -17.24 5.14
CA THR A 264 3.50 -16.38 6.00
C THR A 264 2.60 -15.70 7.03
N LEU A 265 2.93 -15.84 8.31
CA LEU A 265 2.15 -15.31 9.42
C LEU A 265 2.70 -13.95 9.88
N LEU A 266 1.84 -12.93 9.94
CA LEU A 266 2.16 -11.60 10.45
C LEU A 266 1.69 -11.44 11.90
N GLU A 267 0.43 -11.75 12.20
CA GLU A 267 -0.15 -11.59 13.54
C GLU A 267 -1.07 -12.76 13.88
N GLY A 268 -0.99 -13.28 15.10
CA GLY A 268 -1.86 -14.33 15.61
C GLY A 268 -1.20 -15.70 15.54
N SER A 269 -1.96 -16.72 15.16
CA SER A 269 -1.46 -18.09 14.98
C SER A 269 -2.18 -18.77 13.84
N ILE A 270 -1.46 -19.67 13.16
CA ILE A 270 -1.96 -20.51 12.08
C ILE A 270 -1.67 -21.95 12.45
N ARG A 271 -2.67 -22.82 12.30
CA ARG A 271 -2.43 -24.26 12.11
C ARG A 271 -2.49 -24.55 10.62
N PHE A 272 -1.37 -24.98 10.06
CA PHE A 272 -1.27 -25.42 8.67
C PHE A 272 -1.33 -26.95 8.63
N THR A 273 -2.04 -27.51 7.66
CA THR A 273 -2.12 -28.95 7.40
C THR A 273 -1.94 -29.20 5.91
N ASN A 274 -0.96 -30.03 5.52
CA ASN A 274 -0.77 -30.39 4.11
C ASN A 274 -1.73 -31.50 3.68
N GLY A 275 -1.75 -31.81 2.38
CA GLY A 275 -2.56 -32.90 1.83
C GLY A 275 -2.28 -34.31 2.38
N ASN A 276 -1.11 -34.52 3.01
CA ASN A 276 -0.75 -35.79 3.66
C ASN A 276 -1.25 -35.88 5.12
N GLY A 277 -1.74 -34.76 5.67
CA GLY A 277 -2.16 -34.67 7.07
C GLY A 277 -1.05 -34.24 8.03
N ASP A 278 0.16 -33.93 7.56
CA ASP A 278 1.20 -33.34 8.39
C ASP A 278 0.78 -31.94 8.83
N GLN A 279 1.11 -31.58 10.06
CA GLN A 279 0.68 -30.33 10.66
C GLN A 279 1.84 -29.54 11.24
N VAL A 280 1.74 -28.22 11.14
CA VAL A 280 2.64 -27.28 11.81
C VAL A 280 1.86 -26.08 12.31
N VAL A 281 2.30 -25.51 13.43
CA VAL A 281 1.74 -24.28 13.98
C VAL A 281 2.75 -23.16 13.77
N LEU A 282 2.33 -22.10 13.09
CA LEU A 282 3.17 -20.93 12.86
C LEU A 282 2.98 -19.91 13.98
N LYS A 283 4.07 -19.21 14.28
CA LYS A 283 4.14 -17.97 15.05
C LYS A 283 4.37 -16.78 14.12
N PRO A 284 4.13 -15.53 14.57
CA PRO A 284 4.53 -14.33 13.82
C PRO A 284 5.95 -14.43 13.29
N ASP A 285 6.17 -13.88 12.08
CA ASP A 285 7.46 -13.90 11.37
C ASP A 285 7.95 -15.30 10.98
N GLN A 286 7.01 -16.24 10.83
CA GLN A 286 7.28 -17.56 10.28
C GLN A 286 6.54 -17.77 8.98
N GLN A 287 7.20 -18.52 8.10
CA GLN A 287 6.64 -19.02 6.86
C GLN A 287 6.73 -20.54 6.82
N VAL A 288 5.65 -21.17 6.37
CA VAL A 288 5.67 -22.58 5.95
C VAL A 288 5.60 -22.65 4.43
N ILE A 289 6.43 -23.51 3.84
CA ILE A 289 6.39 -23.89 2.43
C ILE A 289 5.95 -25.34 2.36
N SER A 290 4.82 -25.60 1.70
CA SER A 290 4.36 -26.96 1.42
C SER A 290 4.63 -27.34 -0.01
N HIS A 291 5.47 -28.36 -0.20
CA HIS A 291 5.91 -28.84 -1.50
C HIS A 291 6.25 -30.33 -1.45
N HIS A 292 5.85 -31.09 -2.47
CA HIS A 292 6.08 -32.54 -2.54
C HIS A 292 5.69 -33.32 -1.28
N GLY A 293 4.60 -32.91 -0.61
CA GLY A 293 4.13 -33.57 0.61
C GLY A 293 4.99 -33.32 1.85
N LYS A 294 5.95 -32.38 1.79
CA LYS A 294 6.75 -31.94 2.94
C LYS A 294 6.30 -30.55 3.40
N LEU A 295 6.64 -30.25 4.65
CA LEU A 295 6.49 -28.93 5.26
C LEU A 295 7.88 -28.42 5.63
N ASP A 296 8.28 -27.29 5.03
CA ASP A 296 9.48 -26.56 5.43
C ASP A 296 9.06 -25.31 6.20
N LEU A 297 9.57 -25.15 7.43
CA LEU A 297 9.22 -24.03 8.31
C LEU A 297 10.47 -23.17 8.51
N GLN A 298 10.37 -21.89 8.15
CA GLN A 298 11.46 -20.94 8.24
C GLN A 298 11.02 -19.63 8.89
N ASN A 299 11.99 -18.94 9.50
CA ASN A 299 11.79 -17.57 9.99
C ASN A 299 12.05 -16.60 8.85
N VAL A 300 11.17 -15.60 8.70
CA VAL A 300 11.24 -14.61 7.63
C VAL A 300 10.82 -13.23 8.14
N SER A 301 11.13 -12.18 7.40
CA SER A 301 10.46 -10.89 7.59
C SER A 301 9.06 -10.99 6.97
N ALA A 302 8.01 -11.02 7.79
CA ALA A 302 6.64 -11.14 7.26
C ALA A 302 6.23 -9.91 6.42
N GLU A 303 6.91 -8.77 6.61
CA GLU A 303 6.74 -7.56 5.81
C GLU A 303 7.08 -7.79 4.33
N ASP A 304 8.07 -8.64 4.04
CA ASP A 304 8.51 -8.93 2.67
C ASP A 304 7.38 -9.61 1.87
N PHE A 305 6.50 -10.35 2.55
CA PHE A 305 5.39 -11.08 1.96
C PHE A 305 4.07 -10.30 1.93
N ASN A 306 3.97 -9.16 2.62
CA ASN A 306 2.79 -8.30 2.56
C ASN A 306 3.06 -6.92 1.96
N ALA A 307 4.29 -6.59 1.56
CA ALA A 307 4.64 -5.29 0.98
C ALA A 307 3.77 -4.92 -0.24
N TRP A 308 3.36 -5.92 -1.03
CA TRP A 308 2.46 -5.72 -2.16
C TRP A 308 1.13 -5.10 -1.73
N THR A 309 0.68 -5.39 -0.50
CA THR A 309 -0.54 -4.82 0.05
C THR A 309 -0.45 -3.33 0.35
N LYS A 310 0.77 -2.83 0.49
CA LYS A 310 1.12 -1.43 0.68
C LYS A 310 1.49 -0.74 -0.64
N GLY A 311 1.33 -1.42 -1.78
CA GLY A 311 1.65 -0.89 -3.11
C GLY A 311 3.15 -0.89 -3.42
N GLU A 312 3.92 -1.79 -2.80
CA GLU A 312 5.36 -1.89 -2.96
C GLU A 312 5.78 -3.25 -3.52
N PHE A 313 6.76 -3.25 -4.42
CA PHE A 313 7.60 -4.40 -4.65
C PHE A 313 8.74 -4.33 -3.64
N LEU A 314 8.86 -5.37 -2.81
CA LEU A 314 9.96 -5.54 -1.86
C LEU A 314 10.56 -6.92 -2.12
N PHE A 315 11.75 -6.92 -2.68
CA PHE A 315 12.55 -8.11 -2.93
C PHE A 315 13.78 -8.04 -2.04
N ASN A 316 13.94 -9.03 -1.20
CA ASN A 316 15.04 -9.17 -0.26
C ASN A 316 15.66 -10.55 -0.49
N ASP A 317 16.79 -10.59 -1.19
CA ASP A 317 17.46 -11.83 -1.62
C ASP A 317 16.58 -12.78 -2.48
N VAL A 318 15.73 -12.24 -3.35
CA VAL A 318 14.78 -13.07 -4.12
C VAL A 318 15.38 -13.46 -5.48
N PRO A 319 15.28 -14.72 -5.93
CA PRO A 319 15.73 -15.14 -7.25
C PRO A 319 15.11 -14.29 -8.37
N LEU A 320 15.93 -13.84 -9.32
CA LEU A 320 15.50 -12.97 -10.41
C LEU A 320 14.38 -13.60 -11.25
N SER A 321 14.33 -14.93 -11.36
CA SER A 321 13.24 -15.65 -12.00
C SER A 321 11.88 -15.37 -11.36
N THR A 322 11.82 -15.47 -10.03
CA THR A 322 10.62 -15.18 -9.24
C THR A 322 10.25 -13.70 -9.33
N VAL A 323 11.23 -12.80 -9.27
CA VAL A 323 11.01 -11.36 -9.46
C VAL A 323 10.35 -11.09 -10.82
N MET A 324 10.93 -11.61 -11.89
CA MET A 324 10.42 -11.39 -13.25
C MET A 324 9.01 -11.92 -13.44
N GLN A 325 8.67 -13.08 -12.86
CA GLN A 325 7.32 -13.63 -12.91
C GLN A 325 6.30 -12.79 -12.13
N LYS A 326 6.68 -12.28 -10.96
CA LYS A 326 5.84 -11.34 -10.19
C LYS A 326 5.58 -10.04 -10.96
N LEU A 327 6.59 -9.51 -11.65
CA LEU A 327 6.44 -8.36 -12.53
C LEU A 327 5.57 -8.67 -13.75
N ALA A 328 5.81 -9.80 -14.41
CA ALA A 328 5.03 -10.26 -15.56
C ALA A 328 3.53 -10.33 -15.24
N ARG A 329 3.20 -10.90 -14.08
CA ARG A 329 1.84 -11.00 -13.54
C ARG A 329 1.21 -9.63 -13.22
N TRP A 330 1.98 -8.70 -12.65
CA TRP A 330 1.49 -7.36 -12.29
C TRP A 330 1.31 -6.43 -13.49
N TYR A 331 2.22 -6.46 -14.45
CA TYR A 331 2.16 -5.61 -15.65
C TYR A 331 1.41 -6.28 -16.81
N ASN A 332 0.95 -7.52 -16.63
CA ASN A 332 0.30 -8.33 -17.66
C ASN A 332 1.17 -8.48 -18.93
N VAL A 333 2.44 -8.82 -18.72
CA VAL A 333 3.44 -9.11 -19.76
C VAL A 333 3.94 -10.53 -19.63
N GLU A 334 4.57 -11.06 -20.67
CA GLU A 334 5.21 -12.38 -20.65
C GLU A 334 6.68 -12.27 -20.22
N VAL A 335 7.27 -13.38 -19.76
CA VAL A 335 8.71 -13.47 -19.54
C VAL A 335 9.25 -14.84 -19.91
N ASP A 336 10.46 -14.88 -20.49
CA ASP A 336 11.15 -16.13 -20.78
C ASP A 336 12.00 -16.58 -19.59
N VAL A 337 11.45 -17.47 -18.76
CA VAL A 337 12.11 -17.97 -17.55
C VAL A 337 13.45 -18.65 -17.84
N LYS A 338 13.60 -19.30 -19.00
CA LYS A 338 14.82 -20.05 -19.35
C LYS A 338 16.01 -19.14 -19.62
N SER A 339 15.73 -17.89 -20.01
CA SER A 339 16.76 -16.89 -20.31
C SER A 339 17.22 -16.11 -19.07
N ILE A 340 16.59 -16.35 -17.90
CA ILE A 340 16.83 -15.56 -16.69
C ILE A 340 18.11 -16.04 -16.00
N PRO A 341 19.09 -15.16 -15.75
CA PRO A 341 20.28 -15.49 -14.99
C PRO A 341 19.97 -15.91 -13.55
N GLN A 342 20.78 -16.82 -13.02
CA GLN A 342 20.74 -17.23 -11.61
C GLN A 342 21.38 -16.15 -10.75
N LYS A 343 20.59 -15.16 -10.33
CA LYS A 343 21.02 -14.06 -9.46
C LYS A 343 19.87 -13.69 -8.53
N ASN A 344 20.19 -13.33 -7.29
CA ASN A 344 19.21 -12.78 -6.36
C ASN A 344 19.15 -11.26 -6.46
N LEU A 345 17.99 -10.69 -6.15
CA LEU A 345 17.73 -9.26 -6.21
C LEU A 345 17.34 -8.70 -4.84
N TYR A 346 17.93 -7.56 -4.52
CA TYR A 346 17.49 -6.66 -3.46
C TYR A 346 16.94 -5.39 -4.11
N LEU A 347 15.64 -5.14 -3.97
CA LEU A 347 14.99 -3.98 -4.57
C LEU A 347 13.73 -3.63 -3.80
N LYS A 348 13.56 -2.33 -3.52
CA LYS A 348 12.30 -1.76 -3.06
C LYS A 348 11.85 -0.69 -4.05
N ILE A 349 10.68 -0.85 -4.66
CA ILE A 349 10.13 0.11 -5.62
C ILE A 349 8.60 0.13 -5.57
N SER A 350 7.97 1.25 -5.90
CA SER A 350 6.51 1.34 -5.94
C SER A 350 5.94 0.46 -7.05
N ARG A 351 4.84 -0.25 -6.77
CA ARG A 351 4.06 -0.98 -7.78
C ARG A 351 3.33 -0.06 -8.76
N LYS A 352 3.29 1.25 -8.49
CA LYS A 352 2.74 2.26 -9.39
C LYS A 352 3.77 2.81 -10.37
N ALA A 353 5.05 2.46 -10.22
CA ALA A 353 6.11 2.85 -11.15
C ALA A 353 5.82 2.26 -12.54
N ASP A 354 6.20 2.99 -13.58
CA ASP A 354 6.12 2.49 -14.94
C ASP A 354 7.05 1.29 -15.11
N ILE A 355 6.70 0.35 -16.00
CA ILE A 355 7.49 -0.87 -16.18
C ILE A 355 8.94 -0.56 -16.56
N ASP A 356 9.17 0.47 -17.37
CA ASP A 356 10.52 0.86 -17.80
C ASP A 356 11.36 1.34 -16.61
N GLU A 357 10.77 2.09 -15.66
CA GLU A 357 11.45 2.50 -14.43
C GLU A 357 11.85 1.29 -13.57
N VAL A 358 10.96 0.30 -13.48
CA VAL A 358 11.25 -0.95 -12.75
C VAL A 358 12.36 -1.74 -13.43
N LEU A 359 12.32 -1.89 -14.75
CA LEU A 359 13.35 -2.61 -15.51
C LEU A 359 14.70 -1.89 -15.42
N ASP A 360 14.73 -0.56 -15.44
CA ASP A 360 15.95 0.24 -15.27
C ASP A 360 16.53 0.10 -13.85
N ALA A 361 15.68 0.06 -12.82
CA ALA A 361 16.11 -0.18 -11.45
C ALA A 361 16.73 -1.58 -11.29
N ILE A 362 16.13 -2.60 -11.89
CA ILE A 362 16.66 -3.97 -11.90
C ILE A 362 17.96 -4.05 -12.71
N ALA A 363 18.04 -3.36 -13.84
CA ALA A 363 19.25 -3.29 -14.64
C ALA A 363 20.40 -2.68 -13.84
N THR A 364 20.13 -1.62 -13.08
CA THR A 364 21.11 -0.96 -12.20
C THR A 364 21.56 -1.89 -11.05
N ALA A 365 20.65 -2.67 -10.49
CA ALA A 365 20.95 -3.59 -9.38
C ALA A 365 21.65 -4.89 -9.83
N THR A 366 21.49 -5.28 -11.09
CA THR A 366 21.94 -6.60 -11.58
C THR A 366 23.01 -6.57 -12.67
N ASP A 367 23.26 -5.41 -13.28
CA ASP A 367 24.07 -5.19 -14.49
C ASP A 367 23.49 -5.83 -15.76
N TYR A 368 22.29 -6.43 -15.71
CA TYR A 368 21.61 -6.98 -16.87
C TYR A 368 20.75 -5.94 -17.58
N ARG A 369 20.85 -5.89 -18.91
CA ARG A 369 20.01 -5.00 -19.71
C ARG A 369 18.69 -5.67 -20.01
N LEU A 370 17.59 -5.04 -19.61
CA LEU A 370 16.23 -5.51 -19.82
C LEU A 370 15.51 -4.61 -20.84
N LYS A 371 14.54 -5.17 -21.57
CA LYS A 371 13.57 -4.37 -22.33
C LYS A 371 12.28 -5.14 -22.51
N ILE A 372 11.22 -4.42 -22.86
CA ILE A 372 10.02 -5.02 -23.44
C ILE A 372 10.18 -5.18 -24.95
N LYS A 373 9.84 -6.35 -25.46
CA LYS A 373 9.62 -6.62 -26.89
C LYS A 373 8.33 -7.42 -27.03
N GLU A 374 7.38 -6.94 -27.85
CA GLU A 374 6.14 -7.69 -28.15
C GLU A 374 5.38 -8.17 -26.89
N ASN A 375 5.23 -7.28 -25.89
CA ASN A 375 4.60 -7.60 -24.59
C ASN A 375 5.35 -8.64 -23.74
N LYS A 376 6.65 -8.86 -24.00
CA LYS A 376 7.51 -9.80 -23.28
C LYS A 376 8.76 -9.11 -22.73
N ILE A 377 9.09 -9.38 -21.47
CA ILE A 377 10.36 -8.99 -20.86
C ILE A 377 11.47 -9.88 -21.44
N VAL A 378 12.50 -9.25 -21.99
CA VAL A 378 13.66 -9.93 -22.57
C VAL A 378 14.96 -9.36 -22.03
N PHE A 379 15.92 -10.25 -21.75
CA PHE A 379 17.30 -9.91 -21.45
C PHE A 379 18.02 -9.61 -22.76
N LYS A 380 18.72 -8.47 -22.82
CA LYS A 380 19.66 -8.16 -23.90
C LYS A 380 21.02 -8.76 -23.58
N GLU A 381 21.67 -9.26 -24.61
CA GLU A 381 23.11 -9.54 -24.60
C GLU A 381 23.94 -8.27 -24.35
#